data_AF-A0A6J8BB03-F1
#
_entry.id   AF-A0A6J8BB03-F1
#
_cell.length_a   1.000
_cell.length_b   1.000
_cell.length_c   1.000
_cell.angle_alpha   90.00
_cell.angle_beta   90.00
_cell.angle_gamma   90.00
#
_symmetry.space_group_name_H-M   'P 1'
#
loop_
_entity.id
_entity.type
_entity.pdbx_description
1 polymer ?
#
loop_
_entity_poly.entity_id
_entity_poly.type
_entity_poly.pdbx_seq_one_letter_code
_entity_poly.pdbx_strand_id
1 'polypeptide(L)'
;MVEWGIETNHADADADVLIALTAIEPSKTNTNVLLREDTDLLVLILYHVDVTSNSLIFKSRNVSKVNTHIKIWDILRTKLLLGEELCALLPLIHAISGCDTTSRMFGVSKAATIKKFGEHDFVKAQAQLLCNANTKDDVISAGENIISSLYYGAPYEGLNVLRYRKVAARELTNKTCVQIHSLPTTSNALHFIARGLIFK
;
A
#
# COMPACT_ATOMS: atom_id res chain seq x y z
N MET A 1 20.58 5.47 23.27
CA MET A 1 20.97 5.56 24.70
C MET A 1 20.75 4.19 25.32
N VAL A 2 21.60 3.72 26.23
CA VAL A 2 21.37 2.45 26.93
C VAL A 2 21.00 2.75 28.37
N GLU A 3 19.77 2.41 28.75
CA GLU A 3 19.29 2.54 30.13
C GLU A 3 18.67 1.20 30.54
N TRP A 4 19.07 0.65 31.69
CA TRP A 4 18.56 -0.65 32.17
C TRP A 4 18.74 -1.83 31.19
N GLY A 5 19.75 -1.77 30.32
CA GLY A 5 19.97 -2.78 29.28
C GLY A 5 19.03 -2.66 28.07
N ILE A 6 18.24 -1.60 28.01
CA ILE A 6 17.38 -1.27 26.86
C ILE A 6 18.12 -0.27 25.98
N GLU A 7 18.31 -0.63 24.72
CA GLU A 7 18.85 0.26 23.70
C GLU A 7 17.72 1.08 23.06
N THR A 8 17.91 2.39 22.99
CA THR A 8 17.00 3.33 22.33
C THR A 8 17.66 4.00 21.14
N ASN A 9 16.94 4.02 20.02
CA ASN A 9 17.31 4.72 18.79
C ASN A 9 16.33 5.88 18.57
N HIS A 10 16.84 6.99 18.03
CA HIS A 10 16.07 8.20 17.74
C HIS A 10 16.10 8.48 16.24
N ALA A 11 14.93 8.76 15.67
CA ALA A 11 14.81 9.26 14.30
C ALA A 11 14.66 10.78 14.33
N ASP A 12 15.18 11.45 13.29
CA ASP A 12 15.05 12.91 13.14
C ASP A 12 13.63 13.32 12.71
N ALA A 13 12.85 12.38 12.18
CA ALA A 13 11.48 12.57 11.72
C ALA A 13 10.63 11.34 12.08
N ASP A 14 9.84 10.85 11.15
CA ASP A 14 9.09 9.62 11.33
C ASP A 14 10.02 8.42 11.61
N ALA A 15 9.65 7.61 12.60
CA ALA A 15 10.50 6.54 13.10
C ALA A 15 10.27 5.19 12.40
N ASP A 16 9.30 5.07 11.49
CA ASP A 16 8.84 3.77 11.02
C ASP A 16 9.90 3.01 10.23
N VAL A 17 10.60 3.72 9.33
CA VAL A 17 11.72 3.13 8.58
C VAL A 17 12.84 2.69 9.52
N LEU A 18 13.18 3.51 10.51
CA LEU A 18 14.20 3.17 11.50
C LEU A 18 13.80 1.93 12.31
N ILE A 19 12.53 1.82 12.73
CA ILE A 19 11.99 0.66 13.44
C ILE A 19 12.06 -0.59 12.57
N ALA A 20 11.64 -0.50 11.30
CA ALA A 20 11.66 -1.62 10.36
C ALA A 20 13.09 -2.14 10.15
N LEU A 21 14.04 -1.25 9.85
CA LEU A 21 15.45 -1.62 9.65
C LEU A 21 16.10 -2.17 10.92
N THR A 22 15.81 -1.57 12.08
CA THR A 22 16.29 -2.07 13.38
C THR A 22 15.75 -3.47 13.69
N ALA A 23 14.55 -3.81 13.22
CA ALA A 23 14.00 -5.16 13.37
C ALA A 23 14.63 -6.17 12.38
N ILE A 24 14.97 -5.72 11.16
CA ILE A 24 15.55 -6.57 10.13
C ILE A 24 17.00 -6.94 10.46
N GLU A 25 17.80 -6.00 10.96
CA GLU A 25 19.25 -6.24 11.10
C GLU A 25 19.60 -7.44 11.99
N PRO A 26 19.05 -7.58 13.22
CA PRO A 26 19.30 -8.74 14.07
C PRO A 26 18.70 -10.04 13.50
N SER A 27 17.67 -9.93 12.65
CA SER A 27 16.99 -11.09 12.07
C SER A 27 17.84 -11.85 11.05
N LYS A 28 18.92 -11.23 10.57
CA LYS A 28 19.90 -11.87 9.68
C LYS A 28 20.62 -13.02 10.37
N THR A 29 20.87 -12.93 11.67
CA THR A 29 21.63 -13.94 12.43
C THR A 29 20.82 -14.64 13.52
N ASN A 30 19.74 -14.03 13.99
CA ASN A 30 18.94 -14.54 15.11
C ASN A 30 17.45 -14.51 14.76
N THR A 31 16.64 -15.21 15.55
CA THR A 31 15.18 -14.99 15.53
C THR A 31 14.88 -13.65 16.18
N ASN A 32 14.17 -12.78 15.48
CA ASN A 32 13.73 -11.49 16.00
C ASN A 32 12.21 -11.33 15.95
N VAL A 33 11.66 -10.60 16.91
CA VAL A 33 10.21 -10.34 17.02
C VAL A 33 9.95 -8.84 17.08
N LEU A 34 9.21 -8.32 16.12
CA LEU A 34 8.71 -6.95 16.17
C LEU A 34 7.29 -6.90 16.75
N LEU A 35 7.13 -6.16 17.84
CA LEU A 35 5.85 -5.98 18.55
C LEU A 35 5.18 -4.65 18.17
N ARG A 36 4.27 -4.69 17.20
CA ARG A 36 3.59 -3.51 16.62
C ARG A 36 2.21 -3.88 16.06
N GLU A 37 1.35 -2.88 15.90
CA GLU A 37 0.01 -3.05 15.32
C GLU A 37 -0.14 -2.38 13.96
N ASP A 38 0.86 -1.57 13.60
CA ASP A 38 0.79 -0.70 12.44
C ASP A 38 0.97 -1.48 11.13
N THR A 39 0.11 -1.20 10.16
CA THR A 39 0.25 -1.75 8.81
C THR A 39 1.41 -1.12 8.05
N ASP A 40 1.79 0.10 8.40
CA ASP A 40 2.82 0.86 7.72
C ASP A 40 4.18 0.18 7.95
N LEU A 41 4.41 -0.28 9.18
CA LEU A 41 5.56 -1.10 9.55
C LEU A 41 5.56 -2.49 8.89
N LEU A 42 4.40 -3.13 8.74
CA LEU A 42 4.32 -4.41 8.04
C LEU A 42 4.73 -4.26 6.56
N VAL A 43 4.27 -3.19 5.91
CA VAL A 43 4.62 -2.85 4.52
C VAL A 43 6.12 -2.59 4.39
N LEU A 44 6.70 -1.75 5.26
CA LEU A 44 8.11 -1.42 5.22
C LEU A 44 9.02 -2.64 5.43
N ILE A 45 8.64 -3.54 6.34
CA ILE A 45 9.42 -4.75 6.59
C ILE A 45 9.35 -5.71 5.40
N LEU A 46 8.16 -5.94 4.83
CA LEU A 46 8.02 -6.80 3.65
C LEU A 46 8.78 -6.23 2.44
N TYR A 47 8.86 -4.91 2.32
CA TYR A 47 9.63 -4.23 1.30
C TYR A 47 11.16 -4.43 1.50
N HIS A 48 11.68 -4.20 2.71
CA HIS A 48 13.12 -4.20 2.97
C HIS A 48 13.75 -5.56 3.32
N VAL A 49 12.98 -6.53 3.83
CA VAL A 49 13.55 -7.79 4.32
C VAL A 49 14.10 -8.63 3.17
N ASP A 50 15.28 -9.21 3.39
CA ASP A 50 15.86 -10.21 2.50
C ASP A 50 15.36 -11.60 2.92
N VAL A 51 14.94 -12.41 1.93
CA VAL A 51 14.51 -13.80 2.13
C VAL A 51 15.62 -14.70 2.68
N THR A 52 16.90 -14.29 2.62
CA THR A 52 18.02 -15.04 3.24
C THR A 52 18.15 -14.81 4.75
N SER A 53 17.31 -13.98 5.37
CA SER A 53 17.32 -13.76 6.82
C SER A 53 16.88 -15.02 7.58
N ASN A 54 17.25 -15.17 8.85
CA ASN A 54 16.91 -16.37 9.64
C ASN A 54 15.42 -16.43 10.00
N SER A 55 14.95 -15.48 10.81
CA SER A 55 13.54 -15.43 11.21
C SER A 55 13.16 -14.05 11.73
N LEU A 56 12.12 -13.46 11.13
CA LEU A 56 11.51 -12.23 11.59
C LEU A 56 10.01 -12.44 11.76
N ILE A 57 9.53 -12.23 12.98
CA ILE A 57 8.12 -12.39 13.34
C ILE A 57 7.54 -11.01 13.64
N PHE A 58 6.46 -10.64 12.95
CA PHE A 58 5.66 -9.48 13.28
C PHE A 58 4.47 -9.91 14.13
N LYS A 59 4.26 -9.26 15.27
CA LYS A 59 3.24 -9.67 16.25
C LYS A 59 2.51 -8.46 16.82
N SER A 60 1.18 -8.55 16.87
CA SER A 60 0.32 -7.53 17.48
C SER A 60 0.62 -7.38 18.97
N ARG A 61 0.58 -6.14 19.47
CA ARG A 61 0.84 -5.84 20.89
C ARG A 61 -0.36 -6.15 21.80
N ASN A 62 -1.60 -6.02 21.30
CA ASN A 62 -2.79 -6.22 22.11
C ASN A 62 -3.00 -7.68 22.53
N VAL A 63 -2.98 -7.88 23.84
CA VAL A 63 -3.42 -9.10 24.56
C VAL A 63 -4.76 -8.85 25.28
N SER A 64 -5.32 -7.66 25.12
CA SER A 64 -6.43 -7.13 25.91
C SER A 64 -7.79 -7.57 25.36
N LYS A 65 -8.11 -8.85 25.55
CA LYS A 65 -9.45 -9.40 25.87
C LYS A 65 -9.36 -10.91 25.86
N VAL A 66 -9.87 -11.54 26.92
CA VAL A 66 -10.21 -12.97 26.95
C VAL A 66 -10.97 -13.26 25.65
N ASN A 67 -10.42 -14.13 24.78
CA ASN A 67 -10.89 -14.49 23.43
C ASN A 67 -10.47 -13.65 22.21
N THR A 68 -9.39 -12.86 22.25
CA THR A 68 -8.80 -12.30 21.00
C THR A 68 -7.58 -13.10 20.54
N HIS A 69 -7.64 -13.64 19.32
CA HIS A 69 -6.49 -14.28 18.68
C HIS A 69 -5.39 -13.25 18.42
N ILE A 70 -4.19 -13.51 18.96
CA ILE A 70 -3.01 -12.71 18.65
C ILE A 70 -2.68 -12.91 17.17
N LYS A 71 -2.59 -11.81 16.42
CA LYS A 71 -2.11 -11.85 15.04
C LYS A 71 -0.58 -11.97 15.04
N ILE A 72 -0.09 -13.01 14.37
CA ILE A 72 1.32 -13.32 14.20
C ILE A 72 1.56 -13.52 12.72
N TRP A 73 2.56 -12.85 12.19
CA TRP A 73 2.99 -12.97 10.80
C TRP A 73 4.45 -13.40 10.78
N ASP A 74 4.69 -14.54 10.14
CA ASP A 74 6.03 -14.91 9.68
C ASP A 74 6.33 -14.05 8.45
N ILE A 75 7.25 -13.10 8.60
CA ILE A 75 7.55 -12.11 7.58
C ILE A 75 8.17 -12.78 6.34
N LEU A 76 9.07 -13.74 6.53
CA LEU A 76 9.77 -14.39 5.42
C LEU A 76 8.80 -15.26 4.62
N ARG A 77 7.96 -16.05 5.31
CA ARG A 77 6.90 -16.81 4.65
C ARG A 77 5.90 -15.90 3.94
N THR A 78 5.55 -14.76 4.53
CA THR A 78 4.64 -13.80 3.92
C THR A 78 5.26 -13.20 2.65
N LYS A 79 6.53 -12.81 2.68
CA LYS A 79 7.26 -12.29 1.51
C LYS A 79 7.35 -13.34 0.40
N LEU A 80 7.66 -14.59 0.72
CA LEU A 80 7.68 -15.69 -0.25
C LEU A 80 6.32 -15.92 -0.92
N LEU A 81 5.23 -15.80 -0.17
CA LEU A 81 3.87 -15.97 -0.70
C LEU A 81 3.43 -14.80 -1.60
N LEU A 82 3.83 -13.57 -1.27
CA LEU A 82 3.52 -12.39 -2.07
C LEU A 82 4.43 -12.28 -3.31
N GLY A 83 5.68 -12.72 -3.20
CA GLY A 83 6.71 -12.60 -4.22
C GLY A 83 7.39 -11.22 -4.22
N GLU A 84 8.63 -11.20 -4.70
CA GLU A 84 9.48 -9.99 -4.73
C GLU A 84 8.83 -8.83 -5.49
N GLU A 85 8.21 -9.11 -6.64
CA GLU A 85 7.57 -8.08 -7.47
C GLU A 85 6.45 -7.36 -6.71
N LEU A 86 5.56 -8.10 -6.06
CA LEU A 86 4.46 -7.49 -5.32
C LEU A 86 4.94 -6.79 -4.05
N CYS A 87 5.93 -7.36 -3.35
CA CYS A 87 6.58 -6.75 -2.20
C CYS A 87 7.25 -5.40 -2.56
N ALA A 88 7.91 -5.31 -3.71
CA ALA A 88 8.50 -4.07 -4.21
C ALA A 88 7.44 -2.98 -4.49
N LEU A 89 6.21 -3.39 -4.84
CA LEU A 89 5.09 -2.49 -5.10
C LEU A 89 4.24 -2.17 -3.85
N LEU A 90 4.48 -2.82 -2.70
CA LEU A 90 3.68 -2.61 -1.48
C LEU A 90 3.65 -1.15 -1.01
N PRO A 91 4.75 -0.37 -1.01
CA PRO A 91 4.69 1.04 -0.63
C PRO A 91 3.73 1.86 -1.51
N LEU A 92 3.74 1.62 -2.82
CA LEU A 92 2.82 2.26 -3.76
C LEU A 92 1.37 1.83 -3.52
N ILE A 93 1.14 0.52 -3.37
CA ILE A 93 -0.18 -0.04 -3.07
C ILE A 93 -0.74 0.57 -1.78
N HIS A 94 0.11 0.69 -0.77
CA HIS A 94 -0.23 1.24 0.53
C HIS A 94 -0.61 2.73 0.43
N ALA A 95 0.18 3.53 -0.28
CA ALA A 95 -0.12 4.94 -0.50
C ALA A 95 -1.40 5.16 -1.34
N ILE A 96 -1.62 4.38 -2.40
CA ILE A 96 -2.83 4.54 -3.25
C ILE A 96 -4.10 4.06 -2.54
N SER A 97 -4.01 2.99 -1.75
CA SER A 97 -5.16 2.50 -0.96
C SER A 97 -5.39 3.27 0.34
N GLY A 98 -4.57 4.29 0.59
CA GLY A 98 -4.60 5.20 1.73
C GLY A 98 -3.65 4.78 2.85
N CYS A 99 -2.88 5.73 3.38
CA CYS A 99 -1.98 5.62 4.52
C CYS A 99 -2.16 6.79 5.48
N ASP A 100 -1.32 6.93 6.51
CA ASP A 100 -1.40 8.05 7.45
C ASP A 100 -1.31 9.43 6.78
N THR A 101 -0.61 9.50 5.64
CA THR A 101 -0.45 10.75 4.87
C THR A 101 -1.34 10.87 3.64
N THR A 102 -2.12 9.83 3.31
CA THR A 102 -3.00 9.83 2.14
C THR A 102 -4.36 9.25 2.51
N SER A 103 -5.42 10.03 2.29
CA SER A 103 -6.76 9.51 2.56
C SER A 103 -7.10 8.33 1.65
N ARG A 104 -7.76 7.33 2.22
CA ARG A 104 -8.27 6.18 1.47
C ARG A 104 -9.33 6.60 0.45
N MET A 105 -9.18 6.14 -0.79
CA MET A 105 -10.23 6.26 -1.82
C MET A 105 -11.46 5.43 -1.45
N PHE A 106 -12.65 6.01 -1.60
CA PHE A 106 -13.90 5.31 -1.29
C PHE A 106 -14.08 4.08 -2.18
N GLY A 107 -14.46 2.95 -1.56
CA GLY A 107 -14.65 1.68 -2.26
C GLY A 107 -13.37 0.91 -2.59
N VAL A 108 -12.18 1.51 -2.39
CA VAL A 108 -10.88 0.85 -2.59
C VAL A 108 -10.34 0.41 -1.24
N SER A 109 -10.08 -0.88 -1.02
CA SER A 109 -9.48 -1.39 0.22
C SER A 109 -8.05 -1.87 -0.01
N LYS A 110 -7.21 -1.87 1.04
CA LYS A 110 -5.85 -2.44 0.99
C LYS A 110 -5.85 -3.87 0.45
N ALA A 111 -6.69 -4.74 1.02
CA ALA A 111 -6.80 -6.14 0.60
C ALA A 111 -7.24 -6.29 -0.86
N ALA A 112 -8.25 -5.53 -1.30
CA ALA A 112 -8.71 -5.57 -2.69
C ALA A 112 -7.65 -5.02 -3.66
N THR A 113 -6.86 -4.03 -3.24
CA THR A 113 -5.78 -3.44 -4.04
C THR A 113 -4.62 -4.42 -4.17
N ILE A 114 -4.17 -5.05 -3.08
CA ILE A 114 -3.15 -6.10 -3.11
C ILE A 114 -3.59 -7.24 -4.05
N LYS A 115 -4.83 -7.71 -3.91
CA LYS A 115 -5.41 -8.73 -4.79
C LYS A 115 -5.38 -8.29 -6.26
N LYS A 116 -5.81 -7.05 -6.55
CA LYS A 116 -5.81 -6.49 -7.90
C LYS A 116 -4.41 -6.49 -8.52
N PHE A 117 -3.40 -6.10 -7.76
CA PHE A 117 -2.00 -6.11 -8.23
C PHE A 117 -1.46 -7.53 -8.38
N GLY A 118 -1.86 -8.47 -7.52
CA GLY A 118 -1.48 -9.88 -7.67
C GLY A 118 -2.11 -10.58 -8.87
N GLU A 119 -3.29 -10.16 -9.32
CA GLU A 119 -4.07 -10.85 -10.37
C GLU A 119 -4.00 -10.20 -11.76
N HIS A 120 -3.62 -8.92 -11.86
CA HIS A 120 -3.68 -8.18 -13.13
C HIS A 120 -2.34 -7.55 -13.52
N ASP A 121 -1.70 -8.13 -14.55
CA ASP A 121 -0.41 -7.67 -15.08
C ASP A 121 -0.45 -6.23 -15.59
N PHE A 122 -1.58 -5.77 -16.15
CA PHE A 122 -1.73 -4.39 -16.58
C PHE A 122 -1.47 -3.40 -15.43
N VAL A 123 -2.04 -3.65 -14.25
CA VAL A 123 -1.88 -2.76 -13.11
C VAL A 123 -0.45 -2.78 -12.59
N LYS A 124 0.20 -3.96 -12.58
CA LYS A 124 1.63 -4.08 -12.22
C LYS A 124 2.53 -3.34 -13.20
N ALA A 125 2.29 -3.46 -14.50
CA ALA A 125 3.06 -2.74 -15.53
C ALA A 125 2.92 -1.22 -15.36
N GLN A 126 1.71 -0.71 -15.12
CA GLN A 126 1.50 0.72 -14.84
C GLN A 126 2.18 1.14 -13.53
N ALA A 127 2.17 0.30 -12.51
CA ALA A 127 2.88 0.57 -11.26
C ALA A 127 4.39 0.64 -11.43
N GLN A 128 4.98 -0.27 -12.22
CA GLN A 128 6.39 -0.23 -12.57
C GLN A 128 6.76 1.01 -13.38
N LEU A 129 5.90 1.40 -14.34
CA LEU A 129 6.08 2.67 -15.08
C LEU A 129 6.06 3.86 -14.12
N LEU A 130 5.12 3.89 -13.18
CA LEU A 130 5.00 4.94 -12.18
C LEU A 130 6.24 5.02 -11.28
N CYS A 131 6.75 3.88 -10.80
CA CYS A 131 7.95 3.84 -9.97
C CYS A 131 9.23 4.27 -10.71
N ASN A 132 9.28 4.12 -12.03
CA ASN A 132 10.42 4.49 -12.88
C ASN A 132 10.18 5.76 -13.71
N ALA A 133 9.11 6.50 -13.42
CA ALA A 133 8.71 7.65 -14.20
C ALA A 133 9.73 8.79 -14.06
N ASN A 134 10.18 9.32 -15.19
CA ASN A 134 11.12 10.44 -15.23
C ASN A 134 10.43 11.77 -15.57
N THR A 135 9.18 11.72 -16.00
CA THR A 135 8.40 12.89 -16.38
C THR A 135 7.11 12.96 -15.57
N LYS A 136 6.58 14.18 -15.40
CA LYS A 136 5.27 14.37 -14.77
C LYS A 136 4.17 13.65 -15.54
N ASP A 137 4.24 13.66 -16.86
CA ASP A 137 3.21 13.06 -17.73
C ASP A 137 3.18 11.53 -17.60
N ASP A 138 4.34 10.89 -17.48
CA ASP A 138 4.42 9.44 -17.21
C ASP A 138 3.77 9.09 -15.88
N VAL A 139 4.04 9.88 -14.83
CA VAL A 139 3.40 9.68 -13.53
C VAL A 139 1.89 9.84 -13.63
N ILE A 140 1.42 10.92 -14.25
CA ILE A 140 -0.01 11.20 -14.37
C ILE A 140 -0.69 10.07 -15.14
N SER A 141 -0.15 9.69 -16.30
CA SER A 141 -0.69 8.64 -17.16
C SER A 141 -0.73 7.28 -16.45
N ALA A 142 0.38 6.87 -15.82
CA ALA A 142 0.43 5.60 -15.09
C ALA A 142 -0.51 5.60 -13.88
N GLY A 143 -0.53 6.69 -13.10
CA GLY A 143 -1.45 6.88 -11.99
C GLY A 143 -2.92 6.83 -12.41
N GLU A 144 -3.27 7.45 -13.54
CA GLU A 144 -4.63 7.43 -14.10
C GLU A 144 -5.07 6.01 -14.43
N ASN A 145 -4.19 5.24 -15.06
CA ASN A 145 -4.49 3.87 -15.43
C ASN A 145 -4.62 2.95 -14.21
N ILE A 146 -3.80 3.16 -13.16
CA ILE A 146 -3.93 2.43 -11.90
C ILE A 146 -5.28 2.75 -11.24
N ILE A 147 -5.61 4.04 -11.05
CA ILE A 147 -6.87 4.43 -10.40
C ILE A 147 -8.07 3.97 -11.22
N SER A 148 -8.03 4.13 -12.55
CA SER A 148 -9.08 3.63 -13.44
C SER A 148 -9.33 2.13 -13.20
N SER A 149 -8.26 1.34 -13.15
CA SER A 149 -8.32 -0.10 -12.90
C SER A 149 -8.90 -0.45 -11.52
N LEU A 150 -8.59 0.33 -10.48
CA LEU A 150 -9.15 0.16 -9.13
C LEU A 150 -10.65 0.43 -9.08
N TYR A 151 -11.16 1.27 -9.98
CA TYR A 151 -12.58 1.54 -10.17
C TYR A 151 -13.22 0.68 -11.27
N TYR A 152 -12.59 -0.43 -11.65
CA TYR A 152 -13.08 -1.36 -12.68
C TYR A 152 -13.23 -0.72 -14.06
N GLY A 153 -12.36 0.24 -14.38
CA GLY A 153 -12.18 0.76 -15.73
C GLY A 153 -11.40 -0.21 -16.62
N ALA A 154 -11.55 -0.04 -17.93
CA ALA A 154 -10.74 -0.75 -18.91
C ALA A 154 -9.34 -0.09 -19.00
N PRO A 155 -8.31 -0.84 -19.45
CA PRO A 155 -7.00 -0.28 -19.76
C PRO A 155 -7.12 0.93 -20.68
N TYR A 156 -6.45 2.03 -20.35
CA TYR A 156 -6.42 3.27 -21.13
C TYR A 156 -7.78 3.94 -21.36
N GLU A 157 -8.83 3.58 -20.61
CA GLU A 157 -10.16 4.20 -20.74
C GLU A 157 -10.14 5.69 -20.38
N GLY A 158 -9.28 6.08 -19.45
CA GLY A 158 -9.21 7.44 -18.91
C GLY A 158 -10.27 7.70 -17.83
N LEU A 159 -9.89 8.46 -16.80
CA LEU A 159 -10.75 8.67 -15.62
C LEU A 159 -12.05 9.40 -15.95
N ASN A 160 -12.00 10.41 -16.84
CA ASN A 160 -13.19 11.19 -17.19
C ASN A 160 -14.23 10.34 -17.95
N VAL A 161 -13.79 9.48 -18.86
CA VAL A 161 -14.66 8.56 -19.61
C VAL A 161 -15.25 7.52 -18.66
N LEU A 162 -14.43 6.91 -17.80
CA LEU A 162 -14.89 5.97 -16.77
C LEU A 162 -15.95 6.60 -15.85
N ARG A 163 -15.71 7.84 -15.39
CA ARG A 163 -16.67 8.60 -14.58
C ARG A 163 -17.98 8.80 -15.32
N TYR A 164 -17.93 9.28 -16.57
CA TYR A 164 -19.12 9.47 -17.39
C TYR A 164 -19.90 8.17 -17.56
N ARG A 165 -19.22 7.06 -17.93
CA ARG A 165 -19.85 5.75 -18.08
C ARG A 165 -20.54 5.28 -16.81
N LYS A 166 -19.90 5.45 -15.63
CA LYS A 166 -20.51 5.07 -14.35
C LYS A 166 -21.73 5.92 -14.00
N VAL A 167 -21.72 7.21 -14.30
CA VAL A 167 -22.88 8.10 -14.12
C VAL A 167 -24.01 7.67 -15.06
N ALA A 168 -23.73 7.57 -16.36
CA ALA A 168 -24.70 7.19 -17.38
C ALA A 168 -25.34 5.83 -17.10
N ALA A 169 -24.55 4.84 -16.67
CA ALA A 169 -25.07 3.52 -16.29
C ALA A 169 -26.07 3.56 -15.12
N ARG A 170 -25.94 4.53 -14.20
CA ARG A 170 -26.87 4.67 -13.07
C ARG A 170 -28.17 5.36 -13.47
N GLU A 171 -28.08 6.39 -14.31
CA GLU A 171 -29.25 7.06 -14.91
C GLU A 171 -30.13 6.04 -15.65
N LEU A 172 -29.50 5.16 -16.45
CA LEU A 172 -30.20 4.08 -17.18
C LEU A 172 -30.90 3.06 -16.27
N THR A 173 -30.52 2.96 -14.99
CA THR A 173 -31.12 2.02 -14.03
C THR A 173 -32.20 2.63 -13.14
N ASN A 174 -32.65 3.87 -13.41
CA ASN A 174 -33.64 4.61 -12.61
C ASN A 174 -33.30 4.70 -11.10
N LYS A 175 -32.00 4.65 -10.75
CA LYS A 175 -31.54 4.89 -9.37
C LYS A 175 -31.39 6.39 -9.16
N THR A 176 -32.18 6.94 -8.24
CA THR A 176 -32.44 8.38 -8.08
C THR A 176 -31.26 9.23 -7.59
N CYS A 177 -30.09 8.65 -7.34
CA CYS A 177 -28.91 9.43 -6.92
C CYS A 177 -27.60 8.71 -7.20
N VAL A 178 -26.72 9.35 -7.98
CA VAL A 178 -25.32 8.95 -8.07
C VAL A 178 -24.59 9.45 -6.84
N GLN A 179 -24.17 8.51 -5.98
CA GLN A 179 -23.30 8.82 -4.86
C GLN A 179 -21.93 9.25 -5.39
N ILE A 180 -21.66 10.56 -5.39
CA ILE A 180 -20.47 11.16 -6.02
C ILE A 180 -19.17 10.55 -5.50
N HIS A 181 -19.13 10.22 -4.20
CA HIS A 181 -17.98 9.59 -3.56
C HIS A 181 -17.67 8.19 -4.11
N SER A 182 -18.62 7.51 -4.77
CA SER A 182 -18.41 6.18 -5.38
C SER A 182 -17.78 6.23 -6.77
N LEU A 183 -17.57 7.42 -7.32
CA LEU A 183 -16.92 7.63 -8.61
C LEU A 183 -15.40 7.75 -8.43
N PRO A 184 -14.60 7.28 -9.41
CA PRO A 184 -13.15 7.54 -9.41
C PRO A 184 -12.88 9.04 -9.38
N THR A 185 -11.72 9.48 -8.90
CA THR A 185 -11.33 10.89 -8.97
C THR A 185 -11.33 11.42 -10.41
N THR A 186 -11.46 12.74 -10.59
CA THR A 186 -11.25 13.35 -11.91
C THR A 186 -9.77 13.32 -12.27
N SER A 187 -9.45 13.36 -13.56
CA SER A 187 -8.08 13.52 -14.05
C SER A 187 -7.38 14.70 -13.34
N ASN A 188 -8.01 15.87 -13.33
CA ASN A 188 -7.54 17.07 -12.61
C ASN A 188 -7.26 16.83 -11.11
N ALA A 189 -8.13 16.10 -10.41
CA ALA A 189 -7.94 15.81 -8.98
C ALA A 189 -6.78 14.83 -8.74
N LEU A 190 -6.56 13.89 -9.66
CA LEU A 190 -5.42 12.99 -9.58
C LEU A 190 -4.10 13.74 -9.70
N HIS A 191 -3.98 14.84 -10.45
CA HIS A 191 -2.73 15.62 -10.44
C HIS A 191 -2.31 16.08 -9.04
N PHE A 192 -3.26 16.32 -8.13
CA PHE A 192 -2.98 16.70 -6.74
C PHE A 192 -2.54 15.49 -5.90
N ILE A 193 -3.19 14.33 -6.07
CA ILE A 193 -2.81 13.07 -5.41
C ILE A 193 -1.44 12.59 -5.93
N ALA A 194 -1.24 12.76 -7.23
CA ALA A 194 0.01 12.74 -7.99
C ALA A 194 1.21 13.22 -7.18
N ARG A 195 1.12 14.47 -6.74
CA ARG A 195 2.18 15.14 -5.99
C ARG A 195 2.48 14.44 -4.66
N GLY A 196 1.47 13.91 -3.97
CA GLY A 196 1.69 13.15 -2.74
C GLY A 196 2.39 11.80 -2.94
N LEU A 197 2.27 11.21 -4.14
CA LEU A 197 2.90 9.92 -4.50
C LEU A 197 4.32 10.06 -5.07
N ILE A 198 4.69 11.24 -5.61
CA ILE A 198 6.00 11.50 -6.26
C ILE A 198 7.00 12.17 -5.30
N PHE A 199 6.54 12.89 -4.27
CA PHE A 199 7.39 13.74 -3.44
C PHE A 199 7.65 13.19 -2.03
N LYS A 200 7.86 11.88 -1.90
CA LYS A 200 8.44 11.27 -0.70
C LYS A 200 9.61 10.38 -1.07
#